data_AF-A0A9P5VH67-F1
#
_entry.id   AF-A0A9P5VH67-F1
#
_cell.length_a   1.000
_cell.length_b   1.000
_cell.length_c   1.000
_cell.angle_alpha   90.00
_cell.angle_beta   90.00
_cell.angle_gamma   90.00
#
_symmetry.space_group_name_H-M   'P 1'
#
loop_
_entity.id
_entity.type
_entity.pdbx_description
1 polymer ?
#
loop_
_entity_poly.entity_id
_entity_poly.type
_entity_poly.pdbx_seq_one_letter_code
_entity_poly.pdbx_strand_id
1 'polypeptide(L)'
;MTTIGHPYTLPTTANVSFQEFLAPNTPHQRHVSDVTAFRGRLRIALKEHKHSSRHDFLNIQKAIEDYIPHILGLLSALEVTELRVINEIETTWRCTLSSPVHLSTKQPRVKHKSVYYEYVFTLLTLGYVYMDRANEYSQYAHNKILVAIGDVSNYTGGYGDGSSMTGTNVSYNSGSAVSSGIASGMAGSSSNSTGSTAKGSSSASSTASRLFKKKSSIIKGSATSNTIGEFTDYLTEEDLAGIDHQLTTAADLYCKAAGIFEYVAQDLIPKWNESGLGAAGGSAKGAEASRPIDVQISVVSAHIKVALGEAHACTVRKASIKAARAAALRASESSRSAGSGAAAATVSAAAGASKTSYVLLAKLSIGVKEEYERAYGLLKSVKDLNEISSDFRAHVKDAKVYYEALALTLLGMDAYESQQYGKAVGFMTSAKASFAALIKSSKAGTIVSAASFEYRLANEKCQAFQKINDSVTFEKVPSTAELLTVMPSGRDLLKPKKYQVPRPCFGPLSVDGSGAGGDESVNKLAYALQGAYF
;
A
#
# COMPACT_ATOMS: atom_id res chain seq x y z
N MET A 1 6.96 10.21 8.39
CA MET A 1 6.99 8.82 7.89
C MET A 1 5.65 8.46 7.26
N THR A 2 5.59 8.53 5.94
CA THR A 2 4.44 8.12 5.14
C THR A 2 4.64 6.69 4.62
N THR A 3 3.60 5.87 4.65
CA THR A 3 3.61 4.52 4.02
C THR A 3 3.31 4.65 2.53
N ILE A 4 3.93 3.82 1.69
CA ILE A 4 3.87 3.99 0.24
C ILE A 4 3.16 2.86 -0.52
N GLY A 5 2.38 2.03 0.19
CA GLY A 5 1.67 0.86 -0.32
C GLY A 5 1.25 0.91 -1.79
N HIS A 6 1.65 -0.13 -2.54
CA HIS A 6 1.31 -0.27 -3.95
C HIS A 6 -0.21 -0.49 -4.12
N PRO A 7 -0.91 0.30 -4.94
CA PRO A 7 -2.31 0.07 -5.25
C PRO A 7 -2.44 -1.03 -6.30
N TYR A 8 -3.11 -2.13 -5.96
CA TYR A 8 -3.30 -3.24 -6.87
C TYR A 8 -4.50 -3.01 -7.80
N THR A 9 -4.38 -3.49 -9.03
CA THR A 9 -5.55 -3.66 -9.90
C THR A 9 -6.10 -5.06 -9.65
N LEU A 10 -7.37 -5.17 -9.24
CA LEU A 10 -7.99 -6.46 -9.03
C LEU A 10 -8.23 -7.21 -10.36
N PRO A 11 -7.87 -8.50 -10.45
CA PRO A 11 -8.16 -9.34 -11.61
C PRO A 11 -9.65 -9.39 -11.94
N THR A 12 -9.96 -9.61 -13.22
CA THR A 12 -11.34 -9.88 -13.67
C THR A 12 -11.38 -11.22 -14.37
N THR A 13 -12.51 -11.91 -14.27
CA THR A 13 -12.67 -13.26 -14.79
C THR A 13 -13.78 -13.37 -15.85
N ALA A 14 -13.65 -14.31 -16.78
CA ALA A 14 -14.69 -14.62 -17.78
C ALA A 14 -15.85 -15.41 -17.16
N ASN A 15 -16.96 -15.53 -17.87
CA ASN A 15 -18.03 -16.45 -17.44
C ASN A 15 -17.56 -17.89 -17.67
N VAL A 16 -17.84 -18.78 -16.71
CA VAL A 16 -17.52 -20.21 -16.78
C VAL A 16 -18.66 -20.97 -16.11
N SER A 17 -19.19 -21.99 -16.77
CA SER A 17 -20.14 -22.94 -16.20
C SER A 17 -19.44 -24.28 -16.02
N PHE A 18 -19.18 -24.69 -14.78
CA PHE A 18 -18.42 -25.93 -14.53
C PHE A 18 -19.19 -27.19 -14.97
N GLN A 19 -20.52 -27.10 -15.05
CA GLN A 19 -21.38 -28.18 -15.50
C GLN A 19 -21.11 -28.59 -16.96
N GLU A 20 -20.64 -27.66 -17.81
CA GLU A 20 -20.34 -27.92 -19.22
C GLU A 20 -19.10 -28.80 -19.43
N PHE A 21 -18.24 -28.91 -18.40
CA PHE A 21 -17.00 -29.67 -18.46
C PHE A 21 -17.13 -31.07 -17.87
N LEU A 22 -18.21 -31.37 -17.15
CA LEU A 22 -18.41 -32.61 -16.41
C LEU A 22 -19.49 -33.48 -17.04
N ALA A 23 -19.43 -34.78 -16.78
CA ALA A 23 -20.42 -35.69 -17.32
C ALA A 23 -21.83 -35.46 -16.77
N PRO A 24 -22.88 -35.59 -17.60
CA PRO A 24 -24.26 -35.60 -17.11
C PRO A 24 -24.42 -36.78 -16.14
N ASN A 25 -25.08 -36.55 -15.01
CA ASN A 25 -25.24 -37.48 -13.87
C ASN A 25 -23.96 -37.76 -13.04
N THR A 26 -23.03 -36.80 -12.97
CA THR A 26 -21.91 -36.86 -12.03
C THR A 26 -22.39 -36.78 -10.57
N PRO A 27 -21.71 -37.45 -9.62
CA PRO A 27 -21.95 -37.23 -8.20
C PRO A 27 -21.73 -35.75 -7.86
N HIS A 28 -22.43 -35.25 -6.83
CA HIS A 28 -22.36 -33.85 -6.40
C HIS A 28 -22.80 -32.79 -7.44
N GLN A 29 -23.67 -33.13 -8.42
CA GLN A 29 -24.15 -32.19 -9.45
C GLN A 29 -24.71 -30.86 -8.90
N ARG A 30 -25.41 -30.90 -7.75
CA ARG A 30 -25.89 -29.69 -7.05
C ARG A 30 -24.72 -28.80 -6.62
N HIS A 31 -23.69 -29.37 -6.02
CA HIS A 31 -22.51 -28.62 -5.59
C HIS A 31 -21.73 -28.03 -6.77
N VAL A 32 -21.65 -28.73 -7.91
CA VAL A 32 -21.06 -28.16 -9.14
C VAL A 32 -21.86 -26.94 -9.64
N SER A 33 -23.19 -27.00 -9.52
CA SER A 33 -24.06 -25.84 -9.79
C SER A 33 -23.74 -24.68 -8.86
N ASP A 34 -23.55 -24.97 -7.56
CA ASP A 34 -23.21 -23.97 -6.56
C ASP A 34 -21.84 -23.34 -6.87
N VAL A 35 -20.81 -24.13 -7.20
CA VAL A 35 -19.49 -23.61 -7.60
C VAL A 35 -19.64 -22.59 -8.74
N THR A 36 -20.47 -22.89 -9.74
CA THR A 36 -20.77 -21.98 -10.86
C THR A 36 -21.48 -20.70 -10.37
N ALA A 37 -22.45 -20.82 -9.48
CA ALA A 37 -23.19 -19.69 -8.92
C ALA A 37 -22.33 -18.77 -8.04
N PHE A 38 -21.52 -19.33 -7.15
CA PHE A 38 -20.58 -18.60 -6.28
C PHE A 38 -19.48 -17.91 -7.12
N ARG A 39 -18.94 -18.59 -8.14
CA ARG A 39 -18.02 -17.96 -9.09
C ARG A 39 -18.68 -16.81 -9.86
N GLY A 40 -19.94 -16.97 -10.24
CA GLY A 40 -20.75 -15.92 -10.87
C GLY A 40 -20.88 -14.68 -9.99
N ARG A 41 -21.15 -14.87 -8.68
CA ARG A 41 -21.19 -13.78 -7.70
C ARG A 41 -19.85 -13.06 -7.56
N LEU A 42 -18.75 -13.81 -7.44
CA LEU A 42 -17.40 -13.24 -7.42
C LEU A 42 -17.14 -12.37 -8.65
N ARG A 43 -17.48 -12.88 -9.84
CA ARG A 43 -17.33 -12.13 -11.08
C ARG A 43 -18.14 -10.83 -11.11
N ILE A 44 -19.38 -10.85 -10.59
CA ILE A 44 -20.23 -9.66 -10.50
C ILE A 44 -19.59 -8.62 -9.58
N ALA A 45 -19.16 -9.03 -8.38
CA ALA A 45 -18.50 -8.14 -7.41
C ALA A 45 -17.22 -7.49 -7.99
N LEU A 46 -16.38 -8.28 -8.70
CA LEU A 46 -15.18 -7.75 -9.37
C LEU A 46 -15.52 -6.78 -10.52
N LYS A 47 -16.60 -7.04 -11.26
CA LYS A 47 -17.05 -6.16 -12.34
C LYS A 47 -17.60 -4.85 -11.78
N GLU A 48 -18.41 -4.91 -10.72
CA GLU A 48 -18.94 -3.74 -10.03
C GLU A 48 -17.80 -2.88 -9.47
N HIS A 49 -16.84 -3.49 -8.77
CA HIS A 49 -15.67 -2.78 -8.25
C HIS A 49 -14.89 -2.05 -9.35
N LYS A 50 -14.71 -2.68 -10.51
CA LYS A 50 -13.99 -2.07 -11.63
C LYS A 50 -14.71 -0.84 -12.22
N HIS A 51 -16.03 -0.81 -12.19
CA HIS A 51 -16.84 0.27 -12.79
C HIS A 51 -17.27 1.31 -11.75
N SER A 52 -17.20 0.98 -10.47
CA SER A 52 -17.53 1.85 -9.36
C SER A 52 -16.34 2.73 -8.99
N SER A 53 -16.62 3.99 -8.64
CA SER A 53 -15.65 4.87 -7.95
C SER A 53 -15.54 4.55 -6.46
N ARG A 54 -16.48 3.77 -5.92
CA ARG A 54 -16.49 3.30 -4.53
C ARG A 54 -15.88 1.92 -4.45
N HIS A 55 -14.87 1.77 -3.61
CA HIS A 55 -14.17 0.52 -3.39
C HIS A 55 -14.84 -0.30 -2.28
N ASP A 56 -15.75 -1.19 -2.65
CA ASP A 56 -16.36 -2.14 -1.70
C ASP A 56 -15.53 -3.43 -1.60
N PHE A 57 -14.35 -3.32 -0.99
CA PHE A 57 -13.45 -4.45 -0.81
C PHE A 57 -14.01 -5.53 0.11
N LEU A 58 -14.93 -5.17 1.03
CA LEU A 58 -15.57 -6.12 1.94
C LEU A 58 -16.52 -7.06 1.19
N ASN A 59 -17.31 -6.53 0.25
CA ASN A 59 -18.18 -7.35 -0.59
C ASN A 59 -17.36 -8.34 -1.45
N ILE A 60 -16.24 -7.89 -2.01
CA ILE A 60 -15.34 -8.76 -2.80
C ILE A 60 -14.70 -9.82 -1.93
N GLN A 61 -14.16 -9.44 -0.77
CA GLN A 61 -13.59 -10.40 0.18
C GLN A 61 -14.62 -11.47 0.54
N LYS A 62 -15.83 -11.07 0.92
CA LYS A 62 -16.90 -12.01 1.25
C LYS A 62 -17.20 -12.94 0.07
N ALA A 63 -17.34 -12.41 -1.14
CA ALA A 63 -17.60 -13.21 -2.33
C ALA A 63 -16.48 -14.23 -2.62
N ILE A 64 -15.23 -13.90 -2.33
CA ILE A 64 -14.09 -14.82 -2.43
C ILE A 64 -14.14 -15.87 -1.31
N GLU A 65 -14.29 -15.44 -0.05
CA GLU A 65 -14.33 -16.33 1.11
C GLU A 65 -15.45 -17.37 1.02
N ASP A 66 -16.60 -16.97 0.48
CA ASP A 66 -17.76 -17.81 0.18
C ASP A 66 -17.47 -18.82 -0.96
N TYR A 67 -16.64 -18.45 -1.94
CA TYR A 67 -16.31 -19.29 -3.08
C TYR A 67 -15.21 -20.33 -2.78
N ILE A 68 -14.25 -20.01 -1.90
CA ILE A 68 -13.10 -20.88 -1.60
C ILE A 68 -13.50 -22.32 -1.23
N PRO A 69 -14.44 -22.57 -0.29
CA PRO A 69 -14.84 -23.94 0.06
C PRO A 69 -15.40 -24.75 -1.13
N HIS A 70 -16.02 -24.06 -2.09
CA HIS A 70 -16.63 -24.66 -3.27
C HIS A 70 -15.58 -25.07 -4.30
N ILE A 71 -14.63 -24.19 -4.60
CA ILE A 71 -13.53 -24.53 -5.53
C ILE A 71 -12.63 -25.62 -4.96
N LEU A 72 -12.44 -25.66 -3.64
CA LEU A 72 -11.72 -26.75 -2.96
C LEU A 72 -12.48 -28.08 -3.05
N GLY A 73 -13.80 -28.09 -2.87
CA GLY A 73 -14.61 -29.30 -3.07
C GLY A 73 -14.51 -29.83 -4.50
N LEU A 74 -14.56 -28.93 -5.48
CA LEU A 74 -14.36 -29.29 -6.89
C LEU A 74 -12.96 -29.89 -7.12
N LEU A 75 -11.91 -29.29 -6.54
CA LEU A 75 -10.54 -29.77 -6.65
C LEU A 75 -10.38 -31.18 -6.05
N SER A 76 -10.85 -31.39 -4.82
CA SER A 76 -10.74 -32.69 -4.14
C SER A 76 -11.51 -33.80 -4.85
N ALA A 77 -12.70 -33.50 -5.36
CA ALA A 77 -13.49 -34.48 -6.12
C ALA A 77 -12.87 -34.83 -7.49
N LEU A 78 -12.10 -33.90 -8.09
CA LEU A 78 -11.32 -34.16 -9.31
C LEU A 78 -10.06 -34.97 -9.03
N GLU A 79 -9.35 -34.69 -7.93
CA GLU A 79 -8.14 -35.41 -7.51
C GLU A 79 -8.41 -36.90 -7.23
N VAL A 80 -9.55 -37.20 -6.60
CA VAL A 80 -9.97 -38.59 -6.29
C VAL A 80 -10.73 -39.23 -7.45
N THR A 81 -10.86 -38.53 -8.58
CA THR A 81 -11.53 -39.01 -9.81
C THR A 81 -13.01 -39.35 -9.65
N GLU A 82 -13.69 -38.80 -8.63
CA GLU A 82 -15.15 -38.94 -8.45
C GLU A 82 -15.92 -38.21 -9.57
N LEU A 83 -15.33 -37.12 -10.08
CA LEU A 83 -15.90 -36.33 -11.17
C LEU A 83 -15.29 -36.73 -12.52
N ARG A 84 -16.13 -37.26 -13.40
CA ARG A 84 -15.74 -37.56 -14.78
C ARG A 84 -15.76 -36.28 -15.63
N VAL A 85 -14.57 -35.84 -16.05
CA VAL A 85 -14.38 -34.70 -16.94
C VAL A 85 -14.65 -35.12 -18.40
N ILE A 86 -15.55 -34.43 -19.09
CA ILE A 86 -15.80 -34.59 -20.54
C ILE A 86 -14.89 -33.66 -21.34
N ASN A 87 -14.75 -32.42 -20.91
CA ASN A 87 -13.94 -31.40 -21.56
C ASN A 87 -12.93 -30.84 -20.56
N GLU A 88 -11.70 -30.58 -21.01
CA GLU A 88 -10.68 -29.95 -20.15
C GLU A 88 -11.21 -28.63 -19.56
N ILE A 89 -11.20 -28.52 -18.23
CA ILE A 89 -11.70 -27.32 -17.53
C ILE A 89 -10.79 -26.14 -17.84
N GLU A 90 -11.29 -25.20 -18.64
CA GLU A 90 -10.59 -23.97 -19.01
C GLU A 90 -11.21 -22.77 -18.28
N THR A 91 -10.39 -22.04 -17.54
CA THR A 91 -10.79 -20.77 -16.92
C THR A 91 -9.95 -19.62 -17.45
N THR A 92 -10.54 -18.42 -17.44
CA THR A 92 -9.89 -17.22 -17.99
C THR A 92 -9.84 -16.11 -16.96
N TRP A 93 -8.62 -15.63 -16.67
CA TRP A 93 -8.37 -14.52 -15.78
C TRP A 93 -7.60 -13.42 -16.50
N ARG A 94 -7.85 -12.17 -16.10
CA ARG A 94 -7.01 -11.03 -16.49
C ARG A 94 -5.80 -11.00 -15.59
N CYS A 95 -4.62 -11.05 -16.19
CA CYS A 95 -3.33 -10.94 -15.51
C CYS A 95 -3.00 -9.46 -15.31
N THR A 96 -2.97 -9.00 -14.06
CA THR A 96 -2.90 -7.57 -13.73
C THR A 96 -1.48 -7.07 -13.56
N LEU A 97 -0.54 -7.99 -13.35
CA LEU A 97 0.89 -7.70 -13.28
C LEU A 97 1.61 -7.95 -14.60
N SER A 98 0.95 -8.55 -15.58
CA SER A 98 1.47 -8.67 -16.93
C SER A 98 1.46 -7.31 -17.64
N SER A 99 2.58 -6.93 -18.23
CA SER A 99 2.67 -5.74 -19.08
C SER A 99 1.67 -5.87 -20.24
N PRO A 100 0.97 -4.78 -20.59
CA PRO A 100 0.17 -4.76 -21.80
C PRO A 100 1.02 -5.19 -23.01
N VAL A 101 0.45 -6.03 -23.87
CA VAL A 101 1.07 -6.40 -25.15
C VAL A 101 1.33 -5.11 -25.95
N HIS A 102 2.46 -5.04 -26.65
CA HIS A 102 3.06 -3.85 -27.28
C HIS A 102 2.13 -2.97 -28.16
N LEU A 103 0.93 -3.45 -28.52
CA LEU A 103 -0.11 -2.77 -29.31
C LEU A 103 -1.46 -2.59 -28.58
N SER A 104 -1.61 -3.02 -27.32
CA SER A 104 -2.85 -2.99 -26.55
C SER A 104 -2.67 -2.23 -25.25
N THR A 105 -3.56 -1.28 -24.94
CA THR A 105 -3.60 -0.62 -23.62
C THR A 105 -4.23 -1.49 -22.52
N LYS A 106 -4.77 -2.67 -22.89
CA LYS A 106 -5.48 -3.57 -21.98
C LYS A 106 -4.56 -4.72 -21.55
N GLN A 107 -4.53 -4.96 -20.24
CA GLN A 107 -3.92 -6.14 -19.62
C GLN A 107 -4.43 -7.45 -20.26
N PRO A 108 -3.53 -8.44 -20.46
CA PRO A 108 -3.86 -9.68 -21.15
C PRO A 108 -4.87 -10.52 -20.36
N ARG A 109 -5.75 -11.21 -21.08
CA ARG A 109 -6.62 -12.25 -20.53
C ARG A 109 -6.03 -13.59 -20.91
N VAL A 110 -5.58 -14.35 -19.91
CA VAL A 110 -4.96 -15.65 -20.15
C VAL A 110 -5.93 -16.75 -19.78
N LYS A 111 -6.11 -17.66 -20.74
CA LYS A 111 -6.86 -18.90 -20.61
C LYS A 111 -5.90 -19.98 -20.11
N HIS A 112 -6.32 -20.76 -19.13
CA HIS A 112 -5.53 -21.89 -18.66
C HIS A 112 -6.43 -23.08 -18.36
N LYS A 113 -5.94 -24.26 -18.72
CA LYS A 113 -6.61 -25.56 -18.59
C LYS A 113 -6.25 -26.22 -17.26
N SER A 114 -6.63 -25.60 -16.14
CA SER A 114 -6.45 -26.22 -14.81
C SER A 114 -7.35 -25.57 -13.76
N VAL A 115 -7.92 -26.38 -12.86
CA VAL A 115 -8.68 -25.91 -11.71
C VAL A 115 -7.76 -25.26 -10.67
N TYR A 116 -6.51 -25.70 -10.56
CA TYR A 116 -5.51 -25.03 -9.72
C TYR A 116 -5.26 -23.60 -10.16
N TYR A 117 -5.28 -23.32 -11.46
CA TYR A 117 -5.15 -21.95 -11.97
C TYR A 117 -6.28 -21.05 -11.47
N GLU A 118 -7.52 -21.55 -11.49
CA GLU A 118 -8.69 -20.84 -10.93
C GLU A 118 -8.52 -20.59 -9.43
N TYR A 119 -8.06 -21.59 -8.67
CA TYR A 119 -7.87 -21.46 -7.23
C TYR A 119 -6.73 -20.50 -6.87
N VAL A 120 -5.58 -20.61 -7.55
CA VAL A 120 -4.44 -19.68 -7.42
C VAL A 120 -4.90 -18.25 -7.67
N PHE A 121 -5.58 -17.97 -8.78
CA PHE A 121 -6.05 -16.62 -9.08
C PHE A 121 -7.10 -16.11 -8.09
N THR A 122 -7.94 -16.99 -7.56
CA THR A 122 -8.89 -16.65 -6.49
C THR A 122 -8.16 -16.18 -5.23
N LEU A 123 -7.11 -16.91 -4.81
CA LEU A 123 -6.30 -16.53 -3.66
C LEU A 123 -5.42 -15.31 -3.91
N LEU A 124 -4.83 -15.15 -5.10
CA LEU A 124 -4.10 -13.94 -5.47
C LEU A 124 -5.01 -12.71 -5.41
N THR A 125 -6.24 -12.84 -5.89
CA THR A 125 -7.26 -11.77 -5.79
C THR A 125 -7.58 -11.45 -4.34
N LEU A 126 -7.72 -12.45 -3.46
CA LEU A 126 -7.91 -12.24 -2.03
C LEU A 126 -6.72 -11.50 -1.39
N GLY A 127 -5.49 -11.89 -1.74
CA GLY A 127 -4.28 -11.22 -1.31
C GLY A 127 -4.26 -9.75 -1.72
N TYR A 128 -4.57 -9.43 -2.99
CA TYR A 128 -4.65 -8.05 -3.47
C TYR A 128 -5.74 -7.24 -2.76
N VAL A 129 -6.90 -7.83 -2.50
CA VAL A 129 -7.97 -7.18 -1.72
C VAL A 129 -7.47 -6.83 -0.32
N TYR A 130 -6.73 -7.71 0.36
CA TYR A 130 -6.14 -7.38 1.66
C TYR A 130 -5.08 -6.28 1.58
N MET A 131 -4.23 -6.28 0.55
CA MET A 131 -3.24 -5.22 0.31
C MET A 131 -3.92 -3.85 0.14
N ASP A 132 -4.94 -3.76 -0.71
CA ASP A 132 -5.63 -2.50 -0.97
C ASP A 132 -6.47 -2.01 0.22
N ARG A 133 -7.12 -2.92 0.95
CA ARG A 133 -7.78 -2.56 2.22
C ARG A 133 -6.78 -2.01 3.24
N ALA A 134 -5.61 -2.62 3.36
CA ALA A 134 -4.56 -2.13 4.24
C ALA A 134 -4.04 -0.75 3.81
N ASN A 135 -3.93 -0.52 2.49
CA ASN A 135 -3.60 0.79 1.93
C ASN A 135 -4.62 1.86 2.34
N GLU A 136 -5.94 1.58 2.28
CA GLU A 136 -6.99 2.52 2.72
C GLU A 136 -6.86 2.91 4.19
N TYR A 137 -6.61 1.93 5.07
CA TYR A 137 -6.42 2.19 6.50
C TYR A 137 -5.17 3.04 6.79
N SER A 138 -4.07 2.79 6.08
CA SER A 138 -2.84 3.58 6.27
C SER A 138 -2.92 4.99 5.66
N GLN A 139 -3.65 5.13 4.54
CA GLN A 139 -3.99 6.41 3.91
C GLN A 139 -4.88 7.27 4.82
N TYR A 140 -5.89 6.67 5.46
CA TYR A 140 -6.74 7.37 6.43
C TYR A 140 -5.91 8.00 7.55
N ALA A 141 -4.96 7.23 8.12
CA ALA A 141 -4.03 7.74 9.12
C ALA A 141 -3.17 8.90 8.59
N HIS A 142 -2.79 8.88 7.31
CA HIS A 142 -2.05 9.97 6.67
C HIS A 142 -2.89 11.22 6.51
N ASN A 143 -4.09 11.10 5.95
CA ASN A 143 -4.97 12.23 5.70
C ASN A 143 -5.37 12.93 7.01
N LYS A 144 -5.62 12.16 8.07
CA LYS A 144 -5.87 12.71 9.41
C LYS A 144 -4.71 13.57 9.92
N ILE A 145 -3.47 13.11 9.75
CA ILE A 145 -2.28 13.86 10.16
C ILE A 145 -2.10 15.12 9.28
N LEU A 146 -2.28 15.01 7.96
CA LEU A 146 -2.17 16.15 7.03
C LEU A 146 -3.17 17.26 7.36
N VAL A 147 -4.42 16.90 7.66
CA VAL A 147 -5.46 17.84 8.07
C VAL A 147 -5.08 18.52 9.39
N ALA A 148 -4.54 17.79 10.36
CA ALA A 148 -4.13 18.33 11.65
C ALA A 148 -2.99 19.36 11.52
N ILE A 149 -2.05 19.17 10.59
CA ILE A 149 -0.96 20.12 10.34
C ILE A 149 -1.34 21.27 9.39
N GLY A 150 -2.59 21.31 8.90
CA GLY A 150 -3.05 22.34 7.97
C GLY A 150 -2.45 22.25 6.56
N ASP A 151 -1.81 21.14 6.21
CA ASP A 151 -1.18 20.93 4.90
C ASP A 151 -2.17 20.27 3.91
N VAL A 152 -3.10 21.07 3.42
CA VAL A 152 -4.12 20.63 2.45
C VAL A 152 -3.55 20.55 1.02
N SER A 153 -2.30 21.00 0.80
CA SER A 153 -1.67 21.03 -0.53
C SER A 153 -1.37 19.64 -1.10
N ASN A 154 -1.20 18.65 -0.23
CA ASN A 154 -0.97 17.24 -0.57
C ASN A 154 -2.16 16.33 -0.18
N TYR A 155 -3.35 16.90 0.06
CA TYR A 155 -4.55 16.11 0.27
C TYR A 155 -4.90 15.37 -1.01
N THR A 156 -4.38 14.16 -1.17
CA THR A 156 -4.97 13.20 -2.09
C THR A 156 -6.32 12.88 -1.50
N GLY A 157 -7.40 13.38 -2.13
CA GLY A 157 -8.75 12.96 -1.82
C GLY A 157 -8.73 11.47 -1.55
N GLY A 158 -9.22 11.06 -0.38
CA GLY A 158 -9.21 9.66 0.01
C GLY A 158 -9.74 8.82 -1.12
N TYR A 159 -9.30 7.56 -1.22
CA TYR A 159 -9.93 6.57 -2.08
C TYR A 159 -11.47 6.70 -1.96
N GLY A 160 -12.12 7.32 -2.95
CA GLY A 160 -13.56 7.60 -2.91
C GLY A 160 -14.05 9.06 -2.93
N ASP A 161 -13.22 10.11 -3.06
CA ASP A 161 -13.76 11.44 -3.41
C ASP A 161 -13.61 11.70 -4.92
N GLY A 162 -14.73 11.58 -5.63
CA GLY A 162 -14.85 11.59 -7.10
C GLY A 162 -14.55 12.93 -7.78
N SER A 163 -13.71 13.77 -7.19
CA SER A 163 -13.24 15.01 -7.82
C SER A 163 -11.94 14.77 -8.57
N SER A 164 -12.05 14.56 -9.89
CA SER A 164 -10.93 14.82 -10.80
C SER A 164 -10.58 16.31 -10.74
N MET A 165 -9.59 16.68 -9.95
CA MET A 165 -8.93 17.98 -10.11
C MET A 165 -7.88 17.81 -11.21
N THR A 166 -8.29 18.13 -12.43
CA THR A 166 -7.41 18.41 -13.56
C THR A 166 -6.30 19.34 -13.11
N GLY A 167 -5.05 18.92 -13.30
CA GLY A 167 -3.86 19.63 -12.83
C GLY A 167 -3.84 21.09 -13.26
N THR A 168 -3.81 21.98 -12.29
CA THR A 168 -3.29 23.33 -12.48
C THR A 168 -1.77 23.24 -12.46
N ASN A 169 -1.17 23.38 -13.65
CA ASN A 169 0.26 23.61 -13.82
C ASN A 169 0.70 24.78 -12.92
N VAL A 170 1.46 24.49 -11.87
CA VAL A 170 2.25 25.51 -11.18
C VAL A 170 3.63 25.50 -11.80
N SER A 171 3.82 26.42 -12.75
CA SER A 171 5.11 26.76 -13.34
C SER A 171 5.97 27.40 -12.26
N TYR A 172 7.10 26.77 -11.90
CA TYR A 172 8.12 27.39 -11.06
C TYR A 172 8.87 28.44 -11.89
N ASN A 173 8.47 29.71 -11.72
CA ASN A 173 9.20 30.83 -12.28
C ASN A 173 10.39 31.16 -11.36
N SER A 174 11.59 30.71 -11.73
CA SER A 174 12.84 31.11 -11.09
C SER A 174 13.24 32.50 -11.58
N GLY A 175 12.91 33.54 -10.80
CA GLY A 175 13.41 34.89 -11.03
C GLY A 175 14.89 35.00 -10.66
N SER A 176 15.76 35.12 -11.65
CA SER A 176 17.09 35.71 -11.52
C SER A 176 17.17 36.90 -12.47
N ALA A 177 17.19 38.10 -11.88
CA ALA A 177 17.40 39.33 -12.61
C ALA A 177 18.89 39.49 -12.94
N VAL A 178 19.22 39.56 -14.23
CA VAL A 178 20.41 40.29 -14.72
C VAL A 178 20.02 41.00 -16.02
N SER A 179 20.51 42.23 -16.11
CA SER A 179 20.16 43.32 -17.03
C SER A 179 20.54 43.14 -18.50
N SER A 180 19.87 43.99 -19.30
CA SER A 180 20.36 44.75 -20.47
C SER A 180 19.98 44.26 -21.86
N GLY A 181 19.44 45.20 -22.66
CA GLY A 181 19.87 45.34 -24.06
C GLY A 181 18.81 45.16 -25.16
N ILE A 182 18.23 46.29 -25.59
CA ILE A 182 18.13 46.72 -26.99
C ILE A 182 17.17 45.96 -27.95
N ALA A 183 16.10 46.70 -28.29
CA ALA A 183 15.53 47.00 -29.61
C ALA A 183 14.74 45.99 -30.47
N SER A 184 13.59 46.54 -30.91
CA SER A 184 13.04 46.60 -32.28
C SER A 184 12.39 45.37 -32.91
N GLY A 185 11.19 45.60 -33.48
CA GLY A 185 10.79 44.91 -34.72
C GLY A 185 9.33 44.51 -34.88
N MET A 186 8.48 45.47 -35.24
CA MET A 186 7.49 45.42 -36.33
C MET A 186 6.36 44.34 -36.38
N ALA A 187 5.14 44.89 -36.35
CA ALA A 187 4.09 44.82 -37.39
C ALA A 187 3.02 43.70 -37.42
N GLY A 188 1.78 44.16 -37.70
CA GLY A 188 0.73 43.42 -38.44
C GLY A 188 -0.47 42.97 -37.60
N SER A 189 -1.46 43.80 -37.27
CA SER A 189 -2.58 44.31 -38.11
C SER A 189 -3.81 43.37 -38.21
N SER A 190 -4.99 44.02 -38.12
CA SER A 190 -6.38 43.63 -38.46
C SER A 190 -7.17 42.84 -37.39
N SER A 191 -8.29 43.28 -36.79
CA SER A 191 -9.43 44.20 -37.05
C SER A 191 -10.73 43.50 -37.47
N ASN A 192 -11.84 44.05 -36.96
CA ASN A 192 -13.28 43.85 -37.21
C ASN A 192 -13.99 42.76 -36.37
N SER A 193 -14.84 43.09 -35.39
CA SER A 193 -16.18 43.74 -35.42
C SER A 193 -17.25 42.77 -35.99
N THR A 194 -18.46 42.56 -35.49
CA THR A 194 -19.39 43.23 -34.55
C THR A 194 -20.64 42.35 -34.53
N GLY A 195 -21.41 42.33 -33.44
CA GLY A 195 -22.77 41.76 -33.46
C GLY A 195 -23.37 41.59 -32.07
N SER A 196 -24.26 42.50 -31.69
CA SER A 196 -24.96 42.54 -30.39
C SER A 196 -26.38 41.98 -30.46
N THR A 197 -27.06 41.94 -29.30
CA THR A 197 -28.47 41.60 -28.99
C THR A 197 -28.70 40.13 -28.60
N ALA A 198 -29.47 39.74 -27.57
CA ALA A 198 -30.41 40.43 -26.68
C ALA A 198 -30.54 39.71 -25.30
N LYS A 199 -31.17 40.41 -24.36
CA LYS A 199 -31.49 40.05 -22.97
C LYS A 199 -32.45 38.84 -22.84
N GLY A 200 -32.30 38.10 -21.74
CA GLY A 200 -33.33 37.21 -21.18
C GLY A 200 -32.95 36.74 -19.77
N SER A 201 -33.61 37.29 -18.75
CA SER A 201 -33.40 37.05 -17.31
C SER A 201 -34.46 36.11 -16.72
N SER A 202 -34.06 35.15 -15.88
CA SER A 202 -34.80 34.59 -14.71
C SER A 202 -34.01 33.34 -14.22
N SER A 203 -33.33 33.35 -13.07
CA SER A 203 -33.74 33.34 -11.65
C SER A 203 -33.91 31.94 -11.04
N ALA A 204 -33.26 31.74 -9.87
CA ALA A 204 -33.31 30.63 -8.90
C ALA A 204 -32.32 29.46 -9.14
N SER A 205 -31.52 28.98 -8.17
CA SER A 205 -31.28 29.34 -6.76
C SER A 205 -29.92 28.79 -6.32
N SER A 206 -29.06 29.61 -5.73
CA SER A 206 -27.81 29.17 -5.09
C SER A 206 -27.91 29.32 -3.57
N THR A 207 -28.34 28.25 -2.91
CA THR A 207 -28.38 28.16 -1.45
C THR A 207 -27.37 27.13 -0.97
N ALA A 208 -26.09 27.50 -0.91
CA ALA A 208 -25.07 26.78 -0.12
C ALA A 208 -23.74 27.57 -0.07
N SER A 209 -23.74 28.78 0.50
CA SER A 209 -22.47 29.48 0.78
C SER A 209 -22.57 30.45 1.96
N ARG A 210 -23.17 30.03 3.09
CA ARG A 210 -23.12 30.79 4.34
C ARG A 210 -23.17 29.87 5.56
N LEU A 211 -22.11 29.11 5.83
CA LEU A 211 -21.94 28.53 7.18
C LEU A 211 -20.49 28.18 7.57
N PHE A 212 -19.48 28.96 7.19
CA PHE A 212 -18.17 28.93 7.88
C PHE A 212 -17.56 30.33 7.93
N LYS A 213 -18.13 31.19 8.77
CA LYS A 213 -17.48 32.42 9.22
C LYS A 213 -17.44 32.43 10.74
N LYS A 214 -16.61 31.55 11.31
CA LYS A 214 -16.23 31.61 12.72
C LYS A 214 -14.76 32.07 12.81
N LYS A 215 -14.62 33.37 13.00
CA LYS A 215 -13.47 34.16 13.50
C LYS A 215 -12.08 33.52 13.34
N SER A 216 -11.41 33.89 12.25
CA SER A 216 -9.96 33.89 12.13
C SER A 216 -9.38 35.00 13.03
N SER A 217 -9.08 34.70 14.28
CA SER A 217 -8.36 35.66 15.12
C SER A 217 -7.56 35.00 16.24
N ILE A 218 -6.85 33.91 15.96
CA ILE A 218 -5.67 33.48 16.74
C ILE A 218 -4.70 32.75 15.79
N ILE A 219 -4.00 33.51 14.94
CA ILE A 219 -2.71 33.05 14.39
C ILE A 219 -1.76 34.24 14.55
N LYS A 220 -1.22 34.38 15.76
CA LYS A 220 0.01 35.11 16.01
C LYS A 220 1.06 34.06 16.35
N GLY A 221 2.06 33.92 15.49
CA GLY A 221 3.21 33.05 15.69
C GLY A 221 3.30 31.92 14.68
N SER A 222 3.71 32.22 13.45
CA SER A 222 4.46 31.25 12.65
C SER A 222 5.85 31.14 13.30
N ALA A 223 5.97 30.27 14.29
CA ALA A 223 7.26 29.83 14.80
C ALA A 223 7.70 28.63 13.96
N THR A 224 8.93 28.71 13.46
CA THR A 224 9.62 27.67 12.70
C THR A 224 9.65 26.35 13.49
N SER A 225 9.00 25.31 12.96
CA SER A 225 8.67 24.06 13.66
C SER A 225 9.82 23.05 13.55
N ASN A 226 10.61 22.90 14.61
CA ASN A 226 11.82 22.06 14.57
C ASN A 226 11.62 20.62 15.12
N THR A 227 10.44 20.28 15.64
CA THR A 227 10.23 18.99 16.34
C THR A 227 9.15 18.13 15.70
N ILE A 228 9.45 16.84 15.53
CA ILE A 228 8.55 15.78 15.04
C ILE A 228 7.26 15.65 15.89
N GLY A 229 7.17 16.31 17.05
CA GLY A 229 6.04 16.23 17.99
C GLY A 229 4.90 17.25 17.80
N GLU A 230 5.10 18.39 17.13
CA GLU A 230 4.09 19.48 17.14
C GLU A 230 2.79 19.09 16.44
N PHE A 231 2.82 18.17 15.46
CA PHE A 231 1.58 17.71 14.82
C PHE A 231 0.66 16.97 15.81
N THR A 232 1.24 16.31 16.83
CA THR A 232 0.47 15.56 17.82
C THR A 232 -0.29 16.47 18.78
N ASP A 233 0.09 17.74 18.90
CA ASP A 233 -0.62 18.73 19.71
C ASP A 233 -1.92 19.21 19.05
N TYR A 234 -2.04 19.03 17.73
CA TYR A 234 -3.27 19.30 16.97
C TYR A 234 -4.20 18.08 16.89
N LEU A 235 -3.80 16.94 17.46
CA LEU A 235 -4.59 15.71 17.47
C LEU A 235 -5.15 15.44 18.87
N THR A 236 -6.41 15.02 18.94
CA THR A 236 -7.00 14.57 20.20
C THR A 236 -6.46 13.18 20.58
N GLU A 237 -6.57 12.80 21.87
CA GLU A 237 -6.24 11.43 22.31
C GLU A 237 -7.11 10.38 21.60
N GLU A 238 -8.35 10.72 21.27
CA GLU A 238 -9.25 9.88 20.47
C GLU A 238 -8.74 9.71 19.03
N ASP A 239 -8.30 10.79 18.37
CA ASP A 239 -7.71 10.71 17.03
C ASP A 239 -6.43 9.87 17.02
N LEU A 240 -5.56 10.03 18.03
CA LEU A 240 -4.34 9.24 18.16
C LEU A 240 -4.63 7.75 18.38
N ALA A 241 -5.60 7.42 19.24
CA ALA A 241 -6.06 6.06 19.44
C ALA A 241 -6.68 5.46 18.15
N GLY A 242 -7.47 6.26 17.43
CA GLY A 242 -8.03 5.89 16.14
C GLY A 242 -6.93 5.61 15.11
N ILE A 243 -5.91 6.46 15.00
CA ILE A 243 -4.76 6.25 14.11
C ILE A 243 -3.99 4.99 14.49
N ASP A 244 -3.75 4.75 15.79
CA ASP A 244 -3.08 3.52 16.26
C ASP A 244 -3.87 2.26 15.86
N HIS A 245 -5.20 2.29 16.02
CA HIS A 245 -6.07 1.20 15.59
C HIS A 245 -6.00 0.98 14.08
N GLN A 246 -6.07 2.03 13.27
CA GLN A 246 -6.02 1.88 11.81
C GLN A 246 -4.67 1.33 11.33
N LEU A 247 -3.54 1.82 11.87
CA LEU A 247 -2.22 1.31 11.52
C LEU A 247 -2.00 -0.14 11.99
N THR A 248 -2.58 -0.52 13.13
CA THR A 248 -2.52 -1.90 13.63
C THR A 248 -3.35 -2.83 12.73
N THR A 249 -4.55 -2.37 12.34
CA THR A 249 -5.42 -3.10 11.42
C THR A 249 -4.77 -3.26 10.05
N ALA A 250 -4.15 -2.20 9.51
CA ALA A 250 -3.41 -2.26 8.25
C ALA A 250 -2.26 -3.28 8.32
N ALA A 251 -1.45 -3.24 9.38
CA ALA A 251 -0.36 -4.19 9.58
C ALA A 251 -0.83 -5.66 9.64
N ASP A 252 -1.95 -5.93 10.33
CA ASP A 252 -2.54 -7.27 10.40
C ASP A 252 -3.03 -7.75 9.01
N LEU A 253 -3.68 -6.86 8.24
CA LEU A 253 -4.15 -7.18 6.89
C LEU A 253 -2.98 -7.46 5.92
N TYR A 254 -1.88 -6.71 6.00
CA TYR A 254 -0.68 -7.01 5.23
C TYR A 254 -0.06 -8.36 5.64
N CYS A 255 -0.04 -8.71 6.93
CA CYS A 255 0.44 -10.02 7.38
C CYS A 255 -0.44 -11.18 6.88
N LYS A 256 -1.76 -10.97 6.82
CA LYS A 256 -2.72 -11.90 6.21
C LYS A 256 -2.48 -12.06 4.70
N ALA A 257 -2.29 -10.95 3.97
CA ALA A 257 -1.94 -10.99 2.55
C ALA A 257 -0.65 -11.78 2.31
N ALA A 258 0.41 -11.50 3.10
CA ALA A 258 1.68 -12.21 3.03
C ALA A 258 1.49 -13.73 3.24
N GLY A 259 0.65 -14.13 4.19
CA GLY A 259 0.34 -15.53 4.45
C GLY A 259 -0.39 -16.24 3.32
N ILE A 260 -1.31 -15.55 2.64
CA ILE A 260 -1.96 -16.11 1.43
C ILE A 260 -0.95 -16.29 0.32
N PHE A 261 -0.13 -15.27 0.04
CA PHE A 261 0.90 -15.37 -1.00
C PHE A 261 1.93 -16.46 -0.67
N GLU A 262 2.27 -16.63 0.61
CA GLU A 262 3.14 -17.70 1.08
C GLU A 262 2.55 -19.09 0.80
N TYR A 263 1.29 -19.32 1.18
CA TYR A 263 0.60 -20.56 0.87
C TYR A 263 0.51 -20.82 -0.65
N VAL A 264 0.24 -19.79 -1.44
CA VAL A 264 0.20 -19.92 -2.90
C VAL A 264 1.56 -20.35 -3.47
N ALA A 265 2.64 -19.70 -3.03
CA ALA A 265 3.99 -19.94 -3.55
C ALA A 265 4.62 -21.25 -3.05
N GLN A 266 4.43 -21.59 -1.77
CA GLN A 266 5.11 -22.71 -1.12
C GLN A 266 4.31 -24.02 -1.11
N ASP A 267 2.98 -23.95 -1.10
CA ASP A 267 2.13 -25.14 -1.03
C ASP A 267 1.35 -25.37 -2.33
N LEU A 268 0.63 -24.35 -2.81
CA LEU A 268 -0.36 -24.55 -3.88
C LEU A 268 0.28 -24.75 -5.27
N ILE A 269 1.23 -23.89 -5.65
CA ILE A 269 1.91 -24.01 -6.95
C ILE A 269 2.73 -25.31 -7.03
N PRO A 270 3.50 -25.72 -6.00
CA PRO A 270 4.17 -27.02 -6.00
C PRO A 270 3.20 -28.20 -6.13
N LYS A 271 2.09 -28.23 -5.37
CA LYS A 271 1.05 -29.26 -5.52
C LYS A 271 0.46 -29.30 -6.92
N TRP A 272 0.25 -28.14 -7.53
CA TRP A 272 -0.21 -28.05 -8.92
C TRP A 272 0.80 -28.65 -9.92
N ASN A 273 2.11 -28.53 -9.65
CA ASN A 273 3.13 -29.16 -10.49
C ASN A 273 3.09 -30.70 -10.39
N GLU A 274 2.78 -31.22 -9.20
CA GLU A 274 2.77 -32.65 -8.91
C GLU A 274 1.50 -33.35 -9.41
N SER A 275 0.36 -32.66 -9.39
CA SER A 275 -0.95 -33.26 -9.66
C SER A 275 -1.22 -33.64 -11.12
N GLY A 276 -0.39 -33.21 -12.08
CA GLY A 276 -0.53 -33.52 -13.51
C GLY A 276 -1.80 -32.94 -14.20
N LEU A 277 -2.73 -32.36 -13.44
CA LEU A 277 -3.97 -31.73 -13.89
C LEU A 277 -3.67 -30.41 -14.64
N GLY A 278 -3.37 -30.56 -15.94
CA GLY A 278 -3.03 -29.46 -16.85
C GLY A 278 -1.54 -29.31 -17.15
N ALA A 279 -0.72 -30.34 -16.87
CA ALA A 279 0.67 -30.35 -17.30
C ALA A 279 0.75 -30.53 -18.82
N ALA A 280 1.10 -29.47 -19.55
CA ALA A 280 1.63 -29.62 -20.90
C ALA A 280 2.89 -30.50 -20.78
N GLY A 281 2.88 -31.69 -21.39
CA GLY A 281 3.83 -32.79 -21.18
C GLY A 281 5.32 -32.43 -21.39
N GLY A 282 5.92 -31.75 -20.41
CA GLY A 282 7.32 -31.36 -20.38
C GLY A 282 7.81 -31.22 -18.94
N SER A 283 9.14 -31.19 -18.78
CA SER A 283 9.81 -31.09 -17.47
C SER A 283 9.24 -29.96 -16.59
N ALA A 284 9.22 -30.15 -15.27
CA ALA A 284 8.66 -29.18 -14.30
C ALA A 284 9.18 -27.73 -14.47
N LYS A 285 10.45 -27.55 -14.90
CA LYS A 285 11.05 -26.23 -15.20
C LYS A 285 10.51 -25.57 -16.49
N GLY A 286 10.03 -26.36 -17.45
CA GLY A 286 9.39 -25.87 -18.67
C GLY A 286 7.95 -25.43 -18.45
N ALA A 287 7.22 -26.14 -17.58
CA ALA A 287 5.84 -25.84 -17.24
C ALA A 287 5.69 -24.49 -16.51
N GLU A 288 6.61 -24.13 -15.60
CA GLU A 288 6.56 -22.85 -14.89
C GLU A 288 6.77 -21.65 -15.82
N ALA A 289 7.65 -21.77 -16.82
CA ALA A 289 7.91 -20.71 -17.79
C ALA A 289 6.77 -20.51 -18.81
N SER A 290 5.90 -21.51 -18.99
CA SER A 290 4.70 -21.37 -19.83
C SER A 290 3.52 -20.70 -19.13
N ARG A 291 3.62 -20.50 -17.81
CA ARG A 291 2.55 -19.89 -17.01
C ARG A 291 2.61 -18.36 -17.08
N PRO A 292 1.46 -17.68 -16.89
CA PRO A 292 1.44 -16.24 -16.73
C PRO A 292 2.37 -15.79 -15.62
N ILE A 293 3.00 -14.64 -15.83
CA ILE A 293 3.96 -14.05 -14.88
C ILE A 293 3.36 -13.87 -13.48
N ASP A 294 2.06 -13.56 -13.40
CA ASP A 294 1.30 -13.38 -12.16
C ASP A 294 1.29 -14.62 -11.25
N VAL A 295 1.45 -15.83 -11.80
CA VAL A 295 1.43 -17.09 -11.03
C VAL A 295 2.80 -17.76 -10.94
N GLN A 296 3.87 -17.09 -11.39
CA GLN A 296 5.23 -17.59 -11.20
C GLN A 296 5.65 -17.46 -9.74
N ILE A 297 6.37 -18.46 -9.21
CA ILE A 297 6.73 -18.52 -7.79
C ILE A 297 7.57 -17.30 -7.40
N SER A 298 8.48 -16.84 -8.27
CA SER A 298 9.32 -15.66 -8.04
C SER A 298 8.49 -14.38 -7.85
N VAL A 299 7.45 -14.19 -8.67
CA VAL A 299 6.57 -13.01 -8.60
C VAL A 299 5.68 -13.08 -7.37
N VAL A 300 5.04 -14.21 -7.09
CA VAL A 300 4.23 -14.38 -5.88
C VAL A 300 5.09 -14.22 -4.62
N SER A 301 6.32 -14.75 -4.63
CA SER A 301 7.28 -14.57 -3.54
C SER A 301 7.67 -13.10 -3.34
N ALA A 302 7.77 -12.32 -4.42
CA ALA A 302 7.99 -10.89 -4.31
C ALA A 302 6.81 -10.17 -3.62
N HIS A 303 5.57 -10.63 -3.81
CA HIS A 303 4.40 -10.08 -3.10
C HIS A 303 4.45 -10.33 -1.60
N ILE A 304 4.94 -11.51 -1.17
CA ILE A 304 5.16 -11.81 0.26
C ILE A 304 6.06 -10.73 0.87
N LYS A 305 7.17 -10.43 0.19
CA LYS A 305 8.18 -9.45 0.64
C LYS A 305 7.66 -8.02 0.64
N VAL A 306 6.92 -7.63 -0.40
CA VAL A 306 6.24 -6.31 -0.44
C VAL A 306 5.22 -6.18 0.69
N ALA A 307 4.40 -7.20 0.93
CA ALA A 307 3.40 -7.20 2.01
C ALA A 307 4.05 -7.09 3.39
N LEU A 308 5.13 -7.84 3.65
CA LEU A 308 5.86 -7.74 4.92
C LEU A 308 6.54 -6.38 5.10
N GLY A 309 7.14 -5.83 4.03
CA GLY A 309 7.72 -4.50 4.05
C GLY A 309 6.71 -3.42 4.44
N GLU A 310 5.51 -3.44 3.85
CA GLU A 310 4.45 -2.49 4.22
C GLU A 310 3.89 -2.73 5.63
N ALA A 311 3.76 -3.99 6.06
CA ALA A 311 3.37 -4.31 7.43
C ALA A 311 4.36 -3.72 8.43
N HIS A 312 5.67 -3.90 8.19
CA HIS A 312 6.72 -3.30 9.00
C HIS A 312 6.65 -1.77 8.93
N ALA A 313 6.42 -1.17 7.76
CA ALA A 313 6.29 0.29 7.62
C ALA A 313 5.16 0.86 8.48
N CYS A 314 4.00 0.19 8.57
CA CYS A 314 2.92 0.56 9.49
C CYS A 314 3.38 0.54 10.95
N THR A 315 4.16 -0.46 11.36
CA THR A 315 4.70 -0.53 12.74
C THR A 315 5.72 0.57 13.01
N VAL A 316 6.61 0.89 12.05
CA VAL A 316 7.56 1.99 12.19
C VAL A 316 6.81 3.30 12.34
N ARG A 317 5.79 3.52 11.51
CA ARG A 317 4.96 4.72 11.55
C ARG A 317 4.24 4.85 12.90
N LYS A 318 3.60 3.79 13.38
CA LYS A 318 2.97 3.73 14.70
C LYS A 318 3.97 4.06 15.82
N ALA A 319 5.15 3.44 15.80
CA ALA A 319 6.20 3.70 16.78
C ALA A 319 6.70 5.16 16.71
N SER A 320 6.81 5.74 15.51
CA SER A 320 7.22 7.13 15.31
C SER A 320 6.21 8.14 15.86
N ILE A 321 4.90 7.88 15.69
CA ILE A 321 3.83 8.74 16.24
C ILE A 321 3.84 8.69 17.77
N LYS A 322 3.99 7.49 18.36
CA LYS A 322 4.11 7.36 19.82
C LYS A 322 5.35 8.05 20.37
N ALA A 323 6.48 7.91 19.67
CA ALA A 323 7.72 8.61 20.03
C ALA A 323 7.54 10.13 19.99
N ALA A 324 6.89 10.64 18.94
CA ALA A 324 6.55 12.05 18.76
C ALA A 324 5.68 12.58 19.91
N ARG A 325 4.62 11.85 20.26
CA ARG A 325 3.72 12.23 21.36
C ARG A 325 4.44 12.24 22.71
N ALA A 326 5.25 11.22 22.98
CA ALA A 326 6.02 11.14 24.22
C ALA A 326 7.08 12.26 24.31
N ALA A 327 7.62 12.73 23.18
CA ALA A 327 8.52 13.88 23.17
C ALA A 327 7.79 15.20 23.45
N ALA A 328 6.60 15.39 22.87
CA ALA A 328 5.76 16.57 23.11
C ALA A 328 5.35 16.70 24.58
N LEU A 329 4.93 15.59 25.22
CA LEU A 329 4.57 15.58 26.64
C LEU A 329 5.75 15.99 27.54
N ARG A 330 6.95 15.44 27.30
CA ARG A 330 8.17 15.81 28.06
C ARG A 330 8.52 17.30 27.91
N ALA A 331 8.36 17.87 26.71
CA ALA A 331 8.58 19.29 26.49
C ALA A 331 7.57 20.17 27.28
N SER A 332 6.32 19.73 27.37
CA SER A 332 5.28 20.42 28.17
C SER A 332 5.51 20.33 29.68
N GLU A 333 6.10 19.25 30.18
CA GLU A 333 6.45 19.07 31.59
C GLU A 333 7.66 19.92 31.98
N SER A 334 8.67 19.99 31.10
CA SER A 334 9.84 20.84 31.31
C SER A 334 9.46 22.32 31.42
N SER A 335 8.51 22.80 30.61
CA SER A 335 8.04 24.20 30.67
C SER A 335 7.19 24.50 31.90
N ARG A 336 6.42 23.52 32.42
CA ARG A 336 5.68 23.66 33.69
C ARG A 336 6.59 23.67 34.93
N SER A 337 7.66 22.87 34.92
CA SER A 337 8.60 22.78 36.06
C SER A 337 9.47 24.04 36.23
N ALA A 338 9.70 24.82 35.17
CA ALA A 338 10.43 26.08 35.23
C ALA A 338 9.66 27.21 35.96
N GLY A 339 8.34 27.04 36.20
CA GLY A 339 7.49 28.02 36.87
C GLY A 339 7.21 27.76 38.36
N SER A 340 7.51 26.59 38.91
CA SER A 340 7.30 26.30 40.34
C SER A 340 8.42 25.42 40.91
N GLY A 341 9.29 26.00 41.74
CA GLY A 341 10.44 25.34 42.37
C GLY A 341 10.11 24.29 43.44
N ALA A 342 9.01 23.55 43.33
CA ALA A 342 8.52 22.66 44.40
C ALA A 342 7.92 21.31 43.95
N ALA A 343 8.21 20.80 42.75
CA ALA A 343 7.64 19.52 42.28
C ALA A 343 8.68 18.51 41.75
N ALA A 344 9.88 18.48 42.32
CA ALA A 344 10.93 17.53 41.93
C ALA A 344 10.70 16.08 42.43
N ALA A 345 9.72 15.83 43.31
CA ALA A 345 9.59 14.54 44.03
C ALA A 345 8.61 13.52 43.41
N THR A 346 7.74 13.91 42.48
CA THR A 346 6.82 12.99 41.77
C THR A 346 7.32 12.58 40.38
N VAL A 347 8.57 12.96 40.05
CA VAL A 347 9.19 12.84 38.72
C VAL A 347 9.62 11.41 38.35
N SER A 348 9.58 10.45 39.27
CA SER A 348 10.18 9.12 39.04
C SER A 348 9.27 8.08 38.36
N ALA A 349 7.96 8.29 38.23
CA ALA A 349 7.05 7.23 37.77
C ALA A 349 6.71 7.30 36.26
N ALA A 350 6.70 8.48 35.63
CA ALA A 350 6.43 8.65 34.20
C ALA A 350 7.69 8.55 33.32
N ALA A 351 8.89 8.63 33.92
CA ALA A 351 10.18 8.50 33.25
C ALA A 351 10.51 7.06 32.79
N GLY A 352 9.70 6.07 33.18
CA GLY A 352 9.88 4.65 32.81
C GLY A 352 9.44 4.27 31.39
N ALA A 353 8.83 5.18 30.63
CA ALA A 353 8.49 4.92 29.23
C ALA A 353 9.76 5.01 28.36
N SER A 354 10.33 3.85 28.05
CA SER A 354 11.47 3.64 27.14
C SER A 354 11.45 4.63 25.98
N LYS A 355 12.44 5.52 25.90
CA LYS A 355 12.63 6.41 24.74
C LYS A 355 12.73 5.53 23.50
N THR A 356 11.72 5.55 22.63
CA THR A 356 11.87 4.96 21.29
C THR A 356 12.93 5.77 20.56
N SER A 357 14.17 5.28 20.59
CA SER A 357 15.33 5.96 20.00
C SER A 357 15.16 6.05 18.48
N TYR A 358 15.59 7.16 17.88
CA TYR A 358 15.63 7.33 16.44
C TYR A 358 16.48 6.25 15.75
N VAL A 359 17.55 5.74 16.40
CA VAL A 359 18.28 4.56 15.91
C VAL A 359 17.39 3.33 15.78
N LEU A 360 16.51 3.07 16.76
CA LEU A 360 15.61 1.92 16.68
C LEU A 360 14.66 2.07 15.49
N LEU A 361 14.06 3.24 15.31
CA LEU A 361 13.20 3.52 14.16
C LEU A 361 13.98 3.38 12.84
N ALA A 362 15.22 3.85 12.78
CA ALA A 362 16.08 3.71 11.60
C ALA A 362 16.34 2.24 11.27
N LYS A 363 16.68 1.41 12.27
CA LYS A 363 16.86 -0.05 12.09
C LYS A 363 15.60 -0.72 11.56
N LEU A 364 14.44 -0.32 12.04
CA LEU A 364 13.16 -0.84 11.52
C LEU A 364 12.92 -0.39 10.08
N SER A 365 13.17 0.87 9.74
CA SER A 365 13.07 1.38 8.35
C SER A 365 14.05 0.67 7.40
N ILE A 366 15.25 0.32 7.87
CA ILE A 366 16.21 -0.46 7.09
C ILE A 366 15.69 -1.88 6.86
N GLY A 367 15.03 -2.50 7.85
CA GLY A 367 14.35 -3.79 7.68
C GLY A 367 13.31 -3.74 6.55
N VAL A 368 12.49 -2.69 6.51
CA VAL A 368 11.54 -2.46 5.39
C VAL A 368 12.28 -2.38 4.05
N LYS A 369 13.36 -1.59 3.98
CA LYS A 369 14.19 -1.48 2.76
C LYS A 369 14.76 -2.83 2.33
N GLU A 370 15.25 -3.64 3.25
CA GLU A 370 15.79 -4.98 2.95
C GLU A 370 14.71 -5.93 2.39
N GLU A 371 13.48 -5.88 2.91
CA GLU A 371 12.36 -6.65 2.35
C GLU A 371 12.04 -6.23 0.91
N TYR A 372 12.04 -4.92 0.61
CA TYR A 372 11.91 -4.43 -0.77
C TYR A 372 13.09 -4.81 -1.67
N GLU A 373 14.31 -4.87 -1.14
CA GLU A 373 15.47 -5.36 -1.89
C GLU A 373 15.36 -6.85 -2.23
N ARG A 374 14.90 -7.67 -1.28
CA ARG A 374 14.59 -9.09 -1.51
C ARG A 374 13.51 -9.24 -2.58
N ALA A 375 12.43 -8.45 -2.49
CA ALA A 375 11.38 -8.42 -3.50
C ALA A 375 11.94 -8.07 -4.89
N TYR A 376 12.77 -7.03 -4.99
CA TYR A 376 13.38 -6.61 -6.24
C TYR A 376 14.34 -7.66 -6.82
N GLY A 377 15.09 -8.36 -5.97
CA GLY A 377 15.95 -9.48 -6.36
C GLY A 377 15.15 -10.64 -6.95
N LEU A 378 14.00 -10.96 -6.35
CA LEU A 378 13.08 -11.99 -6.88
C LEU A 378 12.51 -11.60 -8.24
N LEU A 379 12.09 -10.34 -8.41
CA LEU A 379 11.60 -9.87 -9.73
C LEU A 379 12.70 -9.97 -10.80
N LYS A 380 13.96 -9.64 -10.46
CA LYS A 380 15.12 -9.76 -11.36
C LYS A 380 15.44 -11.19 -11.80
N SER A 381 14.99 -12.19 -11.05
CA SER A 381 15.21 -13.60 -11.39
C SER A 381 14.28 -14.12 -12.50
N VAL A 382 13.24 -13.35 -12.84
CA VAL A 382 12.32 -13.65 -13.94
C VAL A 382 13.06 -13.53 -15.29
N LYS A 383 12.81 -14.47 -16.21
CA LYS A 383 13.43 -14.52 -17.54
C LYS A 383 13.28 -13.20 -18.31
N ASP A 384 12.03 -12.73 -18.42
CA ASP A 384 11.69 -11.52 -19.16
C ASP A 384 11.10 -10.45 -18.21
N LEU A 385 11.98 -9.61 -17.66
CA LEU A 385 11.60 -8.58 -16.69
C LEU A 385 10.60 -7.55 -17.24
N ASN A 386 10.52 -7.42 -18.56
CA ASN A 386 9.60 -6.49 -19.23
C ASN A 386 8.18 -7.05 -19.35
N GLU A 387 7.96 -8.34 -19.07
CA GLU A 387 6.62 -8.91 -18.94
C GLU A 387 5.95 -8.47 -17.64
N ILE A 388 6.73 -8.05 -16.64
CA ILE A 388 6.20 -7.50 -15.39
C ILE A 388 5.80 -6.04 -15.63
N SER A 389 4.65 -5.66 -15.12
CA SER A 389 4.12 -4.29 -15.15
C SER A 389 5.20 -3.29 -14.75
N SER A 390 5.39 -2.29 -15.60
CA SER A 390 6.37 -1.23 -15.36
C SER A 390 6.11 -0.51 -14.04
N ASP A 391 4.85 -0.41 -13.65
CA ASP A 391 4.42 0.37 -12.49
C ASP A 391 4.75 -0.37 -11.19
N PHE A 392 4.46 -1.68 -11.14
CA PHE A 392 4.82 -2.52 -10.01
C PHE A 392 6.35 -2.63 -9.86
N ARG A 393 7.06 -2.87 -10.96
CA ARG A 393 8.53 -2.94 -10.97
C ARG A 393 9.17 -1.63 -10.54
N ALA A 394 8.67 -0.49 -11.04
CA ALA A 394 9.14 0.83 -10.64
C ALA A 394 8.85 1.09 -9.16
N HIS A 395 7.64 0.77 -8.70
CA HIS A 395 7.27 0.90 -7.29
C HIS A 395 8.24 0.13 -6.37
N VAL A 396 8.47 -1.16 -6.60
CA VAL A 396 9.38 -1.98 -5.76
C VAL A 396 10.82 -1.45 -5.83
N LYS A 397 11.28 -1.03 -7.01
CA LYS A 397 12.62 -0.45 -7.21
C LYS A 397 12.78 0.88 -6.47
N ASP A 398 11.78 1.74 -6.49
CA ASP A 398 11.85 3.09 -5.94
C ASP A 398 11.56 3.09 -4.42
N ALA A 399 10.72 2.15 -3.94
CA ALA A 399 10.38 1.98 -2.54
C ALA A 399 11.62 1.70 -1.67
N LYS A 400 12.56 0.86 -2.12
CA LYS A 400 13.81 0.61 -1.37
C LYS A 400 14.60 1.90 -1.14
N VAL A 401 14.65 2.80 -2.13
CA VAL A 401 15.38 4.07 -2.05
C VAL A 401 14.62 5.04 -1.12
N TYR A 402 13.29 5.00 -1.16
CA TYR A 402 12.45 5.78 -0.26
C TYR A 402 12.66 5.41 1.21
N TYR A 403 12.62 4.11 1.55
CA TYR A 403 12.83 3.65 2.92
C TYR A 403 14.28 3.80 3.39
N GLU A 404 15.26 3.70 2.49
CA GLU A 404 16.66 4.07 2.78
C GLU A 404 16.76 5.55 3.15
N ALA A 405 16.16 6.45 2.36
CA ALA A 405 16.16 7.88 2.65
C ALA A 405 15.46 8.21 3.98
N LEU A 406 14.35 7.53 4.30
CA LEU A 406 13.70 7.64 5.61
C LEU A 406 14.61 7.20 6.76
N ALA A 407 15.34 6.10 6.59
CA ALA A 407 16.30 5.64 7.59
C ALA A 407 17.43 6.65 7.80
N LEU A 408 17.96 7.25 6.73
CA LEU A 408 18.97 8.30 6.80
C LEU A 408 18.44 9.55 7.53
N THR A 409 17.19 9.96 7.29
CA THR A 409 16.56 11.06 8.05
C THR A 409 16.55 10.76 9.54
N LEU A 410 16.22 9.53 9.94
CA LEU A 410 16.19 9.13 11.35
C LEU A 410 17.57 9.07 11.98
N LEU A 411 18.56 8.52 11.28
CA LEU A 411 19.95 8.53 11.74
C LEU A 411 20.49 9.96 11.86
N GLY A 412 20.09 10.86 10.96
CA GLY A 412 20.41 12.28 11.06
C GLY A 412 19.81 12.93 12.31
N MET A 413 18.56 12.62 12.66
CA MET A 413 17.93 13.08 13.90
C MET A 413 18.64 12.53 15.14
N ASP A 414 19.04 11.26 15.11
CA ASP A 414 19.76 10.62 16.23
C ASP A 414 21.16 11.22 16.44
N ALA A 415 21.90 11.44 15.35
CA ALA A 415 23.20 12.09 15.38
C ALA A 415 23.09 13.52 15.93
N TYR A 416 22.02 14.24 15.56
CA TYR A 416 21.75 15.57 16.09
C TYR A 416 21.47 15.54 17.60
N GLU A 417 20.64 14.61 18.09
CA GLU A 417 20.40 14.43 19.54
C GLU A 417 21.69 14.03 20.28
N SER A 418 22.57 13.30 19.61
CA SER A 418 23.88 12.89 20.12
C SER A 418 24.96 13.97 19.98
N GLN A 419 24.59 15.20 19.61
CA GLN A 419 25.49 16.36 19.42
C GLN A 419 26.63 16.11 18.40
N GLN A 420 26.39 15.27 17.40
CA GLN A 420 27.31 15.02 16.27
C GLN A 420 26.75 15.72 15.03
N TYR A 421 26.90 17.05 14.98
CA TYR A 421 26.23 17.90 14.00
C TYR A 421 26.74 17.70 12.57
N GLY A 422 28.04 17.43 12.40
CA GLY A 422 28.63 17.16 11.07
C GLY A 422 28.04 15.89 10.44
N LYS A 423 27.86 14.83 11.24
CA LYS A 423 27.20 13.59 10.80
C LYS A 423 25.70 13.81 10.53
N ALA A 424 25.02 14.57 11.39
CA ALA A 424 23.60 14.88 11.24
C ALA A 424 23.31 15.59 9.90
N VAL A 425 24.12 16.60 9.57
CA VAL A 425 24.07 17.31 8.29
C VAL A 425 24.34 16.36 7.12
N GLY A 426 25.36 15.50 7.23
CA GLY A 426 25.70 14.52 6.19
C GLY A 426 24.53 13.58 5.87
N PHE A 427 23.98 12.91 6.89
CA PHE A 427 22.83 12.01 6.73
C PHE A 427 21.61 12.72 6.15
N MET A 428 21.30 13.92 6.63
CA MET A 428 20.13 14.68 6.16
C MET A 428 20.31 15.16 4.71
N THR A 429 21.53 15.53 4.32
CA THR A 429 21.85 15.93 2.95
C THR A 429 21.69 14.76 1.99
N SER A 430 22.18 13.57 2.35
CA SER A 430 22.00 12.34 1.56
C SER A 430 20.52 11.96 1.44
N ALA A 431 19.75 12.02 2.55
CA ALA A 431 18.32 11.73 2.53
C ALA A 431 17.55 12.67 1.60
N LYS A 432 17.82 13.97 1.70
CA LYS A 432 17.21 15.00 0.86
C LYS A 432 17.50 14.78 -0.64
N ALA A 433 18.75 14.45 -0.98
CA ALA A 433 19.14 14.16 -2.35
C ALA A 433 18.39 12.95 -2.91
N SER A 434 18.24 11.88 -2.11
CA SER A 434 17.48 10.69 -2.49
C SER A 434 15.99 11.00 -2.71
N PHE A 435 15.35 11.78 -1.84
CA PHE A 435 13.95 12.19 -2.05
C PHE A 435 13.80 13.07 -3.30
N ALA A 436 14.70 14.03 -3.55
CA ALA A 436 14.67 14.85 -4.75
C ALA A 436 14.80 14.02 -6.04
N ALA A 437 15.68 13.01 -6.02
CA ALA A 437 15.84 12.09 -7.13
C ALA A 437 14.53 11.30 -7.39
N LEU A 438 13.90 10.78 -6.34
CA LEU A 438 12.64 10.05 -6.43
C LEU A 438 11.50 10.89 -7.00
N ILE A 439 11.38 12.15 -6.57
CA ILE A 439 10.36 13.08 -7.08
C ILE A 439 10.51 13.30 -8.59
N LYS A 440 11.76 13.35 -9.09
CA LYS A 440 12.04 13.57 -10.51
C LYS A 440 11.93 12.30 -11.37
N SER A 441 12.33 11.14 -10.84
CA SER A 441 12.50 9.92 -11.63
C SER A 441 11.39 8.88 -11.47
N SER A 442 10.65 8.89 -10.35
CA SER A 442 9.67 7.85 -10.07
C SER A 442 8.40 8.02 -10.90
N LYS A 443 7.86 6.89 -11.38
CA LYS A 443 6.55 6.84 -12.06
C LYS A 443 5.40 6.52 -11.10
N ALA A 444 5.71 6.11 -9.88
CA ALA A 444 4.70 5.74 -8.89
C ALA A 444 4.20 7.01 -8.15
N GLY A 445 2.97 7.44 -8.45
CA GLY A 445 2.39 8.66 -7.87
C GLY A 445 2.37 8.67 -6.33
N THR A 446 2.13 7.52 -5.69
CA THR A 446 2.16 7.37 -4.23
C THR A 446 3.54 7.68 -3.65
N ILE A 447 4.60 7.18 -4.27
CA ILE A 447 5.98 7.44 -3.86
C ILE A 447 6.34 8.91 -4.09
N VAL A 448 5.95 9.50 -5.22
CA VAL A 448 6.24 10.92 -5.51
C VAL A 448 5.58 11.84 -4.48
N SER A 449 4.31 11.60 -4.15
CA SER A 449 3.61 12.37 -3.12
C SER A 449 4.27 12.21 -1.75
N ALA A 450 4.54 10.98 -1.33
CA ALA A 450 5.20 10.71 -0.05
C ALA A 450 6.62 11.28 0.02
N ALA A 451 7.41 11.15 -1.05
CA ALA A 451 8.76 11.71 -1.15
C ALA A 451 8.75 13.24 -1.14
N SER A 452 7.77 13.87 -1.78
CA SER A 452 7.60 15.33 -1.75
C SER A 452 7.29 15.83 -0.34
N PHE A 453 6.44 15.10 0.39
CA PHE A 453 6.15 15.40 1.79
C PHE A 453 7.41 15.29 2.67
N GLU A 454 8.11 14.15 2.61
CA GLU A 454 9.30 13.91 3.42
C GLU A 454 10.49 14.79 3.01
N TYR A 455 10.63 15.14 1.72
CA TYR A 455 11.65 16.06 1.24
C TYR A 455 11.54 17.43 1.91
N ARG A 456 10.33 17.99 2.03
CA ARG A 456 10.15 19.31 2.67
C ARG A 456 10.61 19.27 4.12
N LEU A 457 10.19 18.24 4.86
CA LEU A 457 10.57 18.06 6.26
C LEU A 457 12.09 17.84 6.42
N ALA A 458 12.68 17.00 5.58
CA ALA A 458 14.13 16.75 5.58
C ALA A 458 14.92 18.02 5.19
N ASN A 459 14.43 18.81 4.24
CA ASN A 459 15.10 20.04 3.81
C ASN A 459 15.09 21.12 4.90
N GLU A 460 13.96 21.32 5.58
CA GLU A 460 13.86 22.24 6.73
C GLU A 460 14.86 21.86 7.82
N LYS A 461 14.90 20.57 8.19
CA LYS A 461 15.84 20.06 9.20
C LYS A 461 17.29 20.16 8.76
N CYS A 462 17.58 19.88 7.49
CA CYS A 462 18.91 20.04 6.92
C CYS A 462 19.42 21.48 7.07
N GLN A 463 18.57 22.47 6.76
CA GLN A 463 18.91 23.89 6.89
C GLN A 463 19.15 24.27 8.36
N ALA A 464 18.31 23.79 9.28
CA ALA A 464 18.48 24.03 10.70
C ALA A 464 19.79 23.43 11.24
N PHE A 465 20.09 22.18 10.89
CA PHE A 465 21.32 21.49 11.32
C PHE A 465 22.56 22.14 10.74
N GLN A 466 22.51 22.53 9.46
CA GLN A 466 23.61 23.24 8.79
C GLN A 466 23.90 24.57 9.47
N LYS A 467 22.86 25.36 9.79
CA LYS A 467 23.03 26.64 10.46
C LYS A 467 23.73 26.50 11.81
N ILE A 468 23.36 25.49 12.60
CA ILE A 468 23.99 25.23 13.90
C ILE A 468 25.44 24.79 13.70
N ASN A 469 25.70 23.90 12.73
CA ASN A 469 27.05 23.44 12.46
C ASN A 469 27.97 24.57 12.01
N ASP A 470 27.49 25.45 11.13
CA ASP A 470 28.30 26.55 10.56
C ASP A 470 28.46 27.74 11.50
N SER A 471 27.72 27.80 12.60
CA SER A 471 27.78 28.92 13.56
C SER A 471 28.33 28.55 14.93
N VAL A 472 28.22 27.28 15.33
CA VAL A 472 28.57 26.84 16.70
C VAL A 472 29.65 25.77 16.69
N THR A 473 29.47 24.66 15.96
CA THR A 473 30.29 23.45 16.18
C THR A 473 31.40 23.24 15.15
N PHE A 474 31.23 23.75 13.92
CA PHE A 474 32.19 23.68 12.82
C PHE A 474 32.72 22.26 12.54
N GLU A 475 31.89 21.24 12.73
CA GLU A 475 32.30 19.85 12.49
C GLU A 475 32.41 19.56 10.99
N LYS A 476 33.39 18.74 10.61
CA LYS A 476 33.53 18.25 9.23
C LYS A 476 32.34 17.35 8.88
N VAL A 477 31.66 17.69 7.78
CA VAL A 477 30.59 16.86 7.22
C VAL A 477 31.18 15.64 6.52
N PRO A 478 30.85 14.40 6.94
CA PRO A 478 31.32 13.19 6.26
C PRO A 478 30.71 13.05 4.87
N SER A 479 31.42 12.34 4.00
CA SER A 479 30.91 12.00 2.67
C SER A 479 29.82 10.91 2.74
N THR A 480 28.96 10.83 1.72
CA THR A 480 27.93 9.78 1.63
C THR A 480 28.52 8.37 1.76
N ALA A 481 29.70 8.11 1.16
CA ALA A 481 30.34 6.80 1.23
C ALA A 481 30.77 6.42 2.65
N GLU A 482 31.30 7.38 3.42
CA GLU A 482 31.66 7.16 4.83
C GLU A 482 30.42 6.86 5.67
N LEU A 483 29.30 7.55 5.42
CA LEU A 483 28.05 7.36 6.15
C LEU A 483 27.43 5.97 5.92
N LEU A 484 27.57 5.40 4.71
CA LEU A 484 27.10 4.05 4.41
C LEU A 484 27.80 2.97 5.23
N THR A 485 29.07 3.18 5.64
CA THR A 485 29.82 2.22 6.46
C THR A 485 29.30 2.10 7.89
N VAL A 486 28.56 3.11 8.36
CA VAL A 486 28.03 3.19 9.72
C VAL A 486 26.54 2.79 9.76
N MET A 487 25.97 2.38 8.62
CA MET A 487 24.57 1.98 8.57
C MET A 487 24.32 0.69 9.36
N PRO A 488 23.34 0.69 10.28
CA PRO A 488 23.01 -0.51 11.03
C PRO A 488 22.23 -1.51 10.16
N SER A 489 22.24 -2.78 10.54
CA SER A 489 21.41 -3.80 9.91
C SER A 489 19.93 -3.63 10.24
N GLY A 490 19.07 -4.05 9.32
CA GLY A 490 17.63 -4.06 9.49
C GLY A 490 17.16 -4.94 10.64
N ARG A 491 15.97 -4.64 11.16
CA ARG A 491 15.28 -5.50 12.14
C ARG A 491 13.83 -5.73 11.72
N ASP A 492 13.50 -6.98 11.46
CA ASP A 492 12.14 -7.41 11.15
C ASP A 492 11.33 -7.62 12.43
N LEU A 493 10.05 -7.24 12.40
CA LEU A 493 9.14 -7.36 13.56
C LEU A 493 7.99 -8.33 13.33
N LEU A 494 7.42 -8.30 12.12
CA LEU A 494 6.24 -9.07 11.76
C LEU A 494 6.61 -10.22 10.83
N LYS A 495 5.83 -11.29 10.89
CA LYS A 495 5.93 -12.47 10.04
C LYS A 495 4.61 -12.71 9.32
N PRO A 496 4.60 -13.45 8.20
CA PRO A 496 3.36 -13.84 7.54
C PRO A 496 2.42 -14.53 8.52
N LYS A 497 1.13 -14.19 8.47
CA LYS A 497 0.12 -14.89 9.27
C LYS A 497 -0.30 -16.13 8.50
N LYS A 498 -0.01 -17.31 9.03
CA LYS A 498 -0.26 -18.58 8.34
C LYS A 498 -1.70 -18.67 7.85
N TYR A 499 -1.88 -18.88 6.55
CA TYR A 499 -3.19 -19.12 5.96
C TYR A 499 -3.67 -20.53 6.33
N GLN A 500 -4.88 -20.61 6.88
CA GLN A 500 -5.56 -21.84 7.22
C GLN A 500 -6.57 -22.15 6.11
N VAL A 501 -6.28 -23.18 5.33
CA VAL A 501 -7.14 -23.62 4.23
C VAL A 501 -8.49 -24.08 4.80
N PRO A 502 -9.62 -23.52 4.34
CA PRO A 502 -10.93 -23.97 4.79
C PRO A 502 -11.24 -25.38 4.33
N ARG A 503 -12.22 -25.98 5.00
CA ARG A 503 -12.73 -27.29 4.62
C ARG A 503 -13.47 -27.22 3.28
N PRO A 504 -13.27 -28.19 2.39
CA PRO A 504 -14.10 -28.36 1.20
C PRO A 504 -15.58 -28.54 1.57
N CYS A 505 -16.50 -27.96 0.80
CA CYS A 505 -17.93 -28.13 1.08
C CYS A 505 -18.53 -29.44 0.53
N PHE A 506 -17.78 -30.20 -0.27
CA PHE A 506 -18.12 -31.55 -0.75
C PHE A 506 -16.84 -32.31 -1.16
N GLY A 507 -16.99 -33.60 -1.48
CA GLY A 507 -15.90 -34.49 -1.87
C GLY A 507 -15.29 -35.26 -0.68
N PRO A 508 -14.27 -36.09 -0.90
CA PRO A 508 -13.79 -37.06 0.10
C PRO A 508 -13.08 -36.41 1.30
N LEU A 509 -12.67 -35.14 1.16
CA LEU A 509 -12.11 -34.32 2.24
C LEU A 509 -13.19 -33.51 2.98
N SER A 510 -14.44 -33.55 2.52
CA SER A 510 -15.60 -33.12 3.30
C SER A 510 -16.04 -34.31 4.17
N VAL A 511 -16.16 -34.10 5.48
CA VAL A 511 -16.46 -35.19 6.42
C VAL A 511 -17.93 -35.61 6.22
N ASP A 512 -18.18 -36.69 5.48
CA ASP A 512 -19.53 -37.22 5.33
C ASP A 512 -19.93 -38.07 6.55
N GLY A 513 -21.08 -37.74 7.16
CA GLY A 513 -22.00 -38.73 7.74
C GLY A 513 -22.14 -38.84 9.27
N SER A 514 -22.90 -37.92 9.90
CA SER A 514 -23.89 -38.27 10.95
C SER A 514 -24.68 -37.05 11.45
N GLY A 515 -26.01 -37.08 11.33
CA GLY A 515 -26.90 -36.31 12.21
C GLY A 515 -27.75 -35.21 11.57
N ALA A 516 -28.92 -35.62 11.09
CA ALA A 516 -30.22 -34.94 11.22
C ALA A 516 -30.26 -33.41 11.44
N GLY A 517 -30.89 -32.73 10.47
CA GLY A 517 -31.85 -31.64 10.69
C GLY A 517 -31.57 -30.63 11.80
N GLY A 518 -30.77 -29.61 11.50
CA GLY A 518 -30.61 -28.46 12.38
C GLY A 518 -29.93 -27.28 11.67
N ASP A 519 -30.74 -26.37 11.13
CA ASP A 519 -30.44 -24.95 10.90
C ASP A 519 -29.03 -24.58 10.35
N GLU A 520 -28.62 -25.23 9.26
CA GLU A 520 -27.31 -25.03 8.61
C GLU A 520 -27.13 -23.63 7.98
N SER A 521 -28.22 -22.91 7.75
CA SER A 521 -28.23 -21.55 7.19
C SER A 521 -27.73 -20.50 8.19
N VAL A 522 -27.93 -20.72 9.49
CA VAL A 522 -27.52 -19.78 10.55
C VAL A 522 -26.03 -19.92 10.88
N ASN A 523 -25.46 -21.12 10.78
CA ASN A 523 -24.03 -21.36 11.00
C ASN A 523 -23.14 -21.02 9.78
N LYS A 524 -23.66 -21.12 8.54
CA LYS A 524 -22.93 -20.66 7.34
C LYS A 524 -22.73 -19.14 7.29
N LEU A 525 -23.67 -18.38 7.86
CA LEU A 525 -23.59 -16.91 7.94
C LEU A 525 -22.67 -16.41 9.06
N ALA A 526 -22.48 -17.18 10.14
CA ALA A 526 -21.53 -16.86 11.21
C ALA A 526 -20.05 -17.03 10.81
N TYR A 527 -19.78 -17.76 9.71
CA TYR A 527 -18.43 -18.15 9.30
C TYR A 527 -17.73 -17.13 8.38
N ALA A 528 -18.51 -16.32 7.65
CA ALA A 528 -17.97 -15.29 6.75
C ALA A 528 -17.62 -14.02 7.55
N LEU A 529 -16.49 -13.37 7.24
CA LEU A 529 -16.02 -12.09 7.81
C LEU A 529 -15.29 -12.09 9.17
N GLN A 530 -15.19 -13.20 9.90
CA GLN A 530 -14.44 -13.24 11.18
C GLN A 530 -12.92 -13.46 11.04
N GLY A 531 -12.38 -13.58 9.83
CA GLY A 531 -10.96 -13.90 9.63
C GLY A 531 -10.62 -15.36 9.96
N ALA A 532 -11.57 -16.28 9.78
CA ALA A 532 -11.48 -17.69 10.12
C ALA A 532 -10.38 -18.48 9.38
N TYR A 533 -9.77 -17.89 8.33
CA TYR A 533 -8.70 -18.52 7.56
C TYR A 533 -7.30 -18.13 8.04
N PHE A 534 -7.15 -17.61 9.27
CA PHE A 534 -5.86 -17.14 9.79
C PHE A 534 -5.66 -17.32 11.29
#